data_AF-A0A850XNR5-F1
#
_entry.id   AF-A0A850XNR5-F1
#
_cell.length_a   1.000
_cell.length_b   1.000
_cell.length_c   1.000
_cell.angle_alpha   90.00
_cell.angle_beta   90.00
_cell.angle_gamma   90.00
#
_symmetry.space_group_name_H-M   'P 1'
#
loop_
_entity.id
_entity.type
_entity.pdbx_description
1 polymer ?
#
loop_
_entity_poly.entity_id
_entity_poly.type
_entity_poly.pdbx_seq_one_letter_code
_entity_poly.pdbx_strand_id
1 'polypeptide(L)' 'MGMTFAYGGQDEADAIRTLHRAVDIGVTFFDTAEVYGPFDNEILVGKALKDRRDKVVIATKFGFKIS' A
#
# COMPACT_ATOMS: atom_id res chain seq x y z
N MET A 1 1.43 -1.14 -5.95
CA MET A 1 0.06 -1.70 -5.84
C MET A 1 -0.92 -0.58 -5.54
N GLY A 2 -1.81 -0.20 -6.47
CA GLY A 2 -2.74 0.92 -6.28
C GLY A 2 -4.14 0.49 -5.87
N MET A 3 -4.29 0.17 -4.58
CA MET A 3 -5.51 -0.41 -4.01
C MET A 3 -6.60 0.63 -3.74
N THR A 4 -6.27 1.92 -3.65
CA THR A 4 -7.26 3.00 -3.47
C THR A 4 -7.73 3.63 -4.78
N PHE A 5 -7.16 3.24 -5.93
CA PHE A 5 -7.51 3.80 -7.24
C PHE A 5 -7.61 2.77 -8.37
N ALA A 6 -6.51 2.08 -8.67
CA ALA A 6 -6.41 1.26 -9.89
C ALA A 6 -7.18 -0.07 -9.80
N TYR A 7 -7.36 -0.61 -8.59
CA TYR A 7 -8.00 -1.92 -8.38
C TYR A 7 -9.46 -1.83 -7.90
N GLY A 8 -10.05 -0.63 -7.82
CA GLY A 8 -11.45 -0.40 -7.45
C GLY A 8 -11.73 -0.41 -5.93
N GLY A 9 -12.91 0.11 -5.54
CA GLY A 9 -13.35 0.43 -4.17
C GLY A 9 -13.52 -0.75 -3.21
N GLN A 10 -12.41 -1.41 -2.88
CA GLN A 10 -12.32 -2.31 -1.74
C GLN A 10 -12.47 -1.52 -0.43
N ASP A 11 -13.15 -2.11 0.55
CA ASP A 11 -13.14 -1.59 1.93
C ASP A 11 -11.69 -1.51 2.42
N GLU A 12 -11.33 -0.45 3.15
CA GLU A 12 -10.01 -0.27 3.77
C GLU A 12 -9.61 -1.52 4.57
N ALA A 13 -10.56 -2.16 5.25
CA ALA A 13 -10.33 -3.39 6.00
C ALA A 13 -9.87 -4.56 5.10
N ASP A 14 -10.41 -4.67 3.88
CA ASP A 14 -10.09 -5.76 2.95
C ASP A 14 -8.69 -5.57 2.36
N ALA A 15 -8.33 -4.33 2.06
CA ALA A 15 -6.99 -3.99 1.60
C ALA A 15 -5.93 -4.23 2.69
N ILE A 16 -6.23 -3.87 3.95
CA ILE A 16 -5.36 -4.18 5.09
C ILE A 16 -5.18 -5.69 5.25
N ARG A 17 -6.27 -6.48 5.19
CA ARG A 17 -6.18 -7.95 5.26
C ARG A 17 -5.34 -8.53 4.14
N THR A 18 -5.44 -7.98 2.94
CA THR A 18 -4.63 -8.39 1.79
C THR A 18 -3.14 -8.13 2.04
N LEU A 19 -2.79 -6.95 2.54
CA LEU A 19 -1.40 -6.61 2.89
C LEU A 19 -0.85 -7.48 4.02
N HIS A 20 -1.66 -7.73 5.06
CA HIS A 20 -1.27 -8.63 6.15
C HIS A 20 -1.04 -10.04 5.64
N ARG A 21 -1.95 -10.57 4.82
CA ARG A 21 -1.80 -11.90 4.24
C ARG A 21 -0.55 -12.02 3.39
N ALA A 22 -0.20 -10.97 2.63
CA ALA A 22 1.04 -10.94 1.86
C ALA A 22 2.28 -11.10 2.76
N VAL A 23 2.33 -10.37 3.89
CA VAL A 23 3.41 -10.54 4.88
C VAL A 23 3.41 -11.95 5.47
N ASP A 24 2.23 -12.49 5.81
CA ASP A 24 2.10 -13.82 6.42
C ASP A 24 2.57 -14.97 5.51
N ILE A 25 2.51 -14.78 4.19
CA ILE A 25 3.03 -15.74 3.20
C ILE A 25 4.46 -15.45 2.75
N GLY A 26 5.15 -14.52 3.41
CA GLY A 26 6.57 -14.24 3.18
C GLY A 26 6.87 -13.18 2.12
N VAL A 27 5.88 -12.40 1.67
CA VAL A 27 6.16 -11.23 0.82
C VAL A 27 6.83 -10.16 1.68
N THR A 28 8.02 -9.73 1.26
CA THR A 28 8.81 -8.72 1.97
C THR A 28 8.93 -7.39 1.24
N PHE A 29 8.59 -7.33 -0.06
CA PHE A 29 8.74 -6.12 -0.86
C PHE A 29 7.39 -5.53 -1.28
N PHE A 30 7.12 -4.31 -0.85
CA PHE A 30 5.86 -3.61 -1.05
C PHE A 30 6.08 -2.33 -1.86
N ASP A 31 5.53 -2.31 -3.06
CA ASP A 31 5.62 -1.19 -3.98
C ASP A 31 4.36 -0.30 -3.91
N THR A 32 4.54 1.01 -3.83
CA THR A 32 3.48 2.03 -3.91
C THR A 32 3.93 3.23 -4.77
N ALA A 33 3.08 4.25 -4.90
CA ALA A 33 3.38 5.51 -5.58
C ALA A 33 2.38 6.60 -5.16
N GLU A 34 2.78 7.87 -5.24
CA GLU A 34 1.92 9.03 -4.94
C GLU A 34 0.61 9.05 -5.77
N VAL A 35 0.67 8.52 -7.01
CA VAL A 35 -0.45 8.57 -7.98
C VAL A 35 -1.44 7.42 -7.82
N TYR A 36 -1.18 6.45 -6.95
CA TYR A 36 -1.97 5.23 -6.82
C TYR A 36 -3.29 5.40 -6.05
N GLY A 37 -4.03 6.47 -6.32
CA GLY A 37 -5.07 7.02 -5.46
C GLY A 37 -4.44 8.20 -4.75
N PRO A 38 -4.43 9.37 -5.42
CA PRO A 38 -3.60 10.51 -5.05
C PRO A 38 -3.54 10.71 -3.55
N PHE A 39 -2.34 10.51 -3.00
CA PHE A 39 -2.01 10.66 -1.58
C PHE A 39 -2.62 9.63 -0.59
N ASP A 40 -3.64 8.86 -0.98
CA ASP A 40 -4.34 7.94 -0.08
C ASP A 40 -3.67 6.56 0.04
N ASN A 41 -3.08 6.04 -1.04
CA ASN A 41 -2.56 4.67 -1.03
C ASN A 41 -1.35 4.49 -0.12
N GLU A 42 -0.50 5.51 -0.01
CA GLU A 42 0.65 5.48 0.91
C GLU A 42 0.20 5.54 2.37
N ILE A 43 -0.89 6.27 2.66
CA ILE A 43 -1.53 6.29 3.98
C ILE A 43 -2.05 4.90 4.33
N LEU A 44 -2.76 4.25 3.39
CA LEU A 44 -3.27 2.88 3.56
C LEU A 44 -2.13 1.88 3.84
N VAL A 45 -1.06 1.92 3.03
CA VAL A 45 0.12 1.05 3.23
C VAL A 45 0.77 1.31 4.59
N GLY A 46 0.89 2.57 5.00
CA GLY A 46 1.41 2.96 6.32
C GLY A 46 0.54 2.42 7.46
N LYS A 47 -0.78 2.57 7.38
CA LYS A 47 -1.73 2.02 8.37
C LYS A 47 -1.59 0.50 8.49
N ALA A 48 -1.52 -0.21 7.36
CA ALA A 48 -1.48 -1.65 7.31
C ALA A 48 -0.16 -2.26 7.84
N LEU A 49 0.98 -1.63 7.56
CA LEU A 49 2.30 -2.22 7.82
C LEU A 49 3.00 -1.68 9.08
N LYS A 50 2.37 -0.76 9.82
CA LYS A 50 2.98 -0.08 10.99
C LYS A 50 3.55 -1.05 12.05
N ASP A 51 2.87 -2.17 12.29
CA ASP A 51 3.20 -3.18 13.31
C ASP A 51 3.97 -4.37 12.73
N ARG A 52 4.34 -4.31 11.44
CA ARG A 52 5.11 -5.33 10.70
C ARG A 52 6.35 -4.72 10.03
N ARG A 53 6.77 -3.53 10.48
CA ARG A 53 7.78 -2.71 9.80
C ARG A 53 9.12 -3.44 9.65
N ASP A 54 9.52 -4.22 10.64
CA ASP A 54 10.75 -5.02 10.65
C ASP A 54 10.78 -6.13 9.59
N LYS A 55 9.62 -6.53 9.05
CA LYS A 55 9.47 -7.64 8.10
C LYS A 55 9.45 -7.21 6.63
N VAL A 56 9.42 -5.91 6.36
CA VAL A 56 9.11 -5.40 5.02
C VAL A 56 10.09 -4.34 4.54
N VAL A 57 10.20 -4.25 3.22
CA VAL A 57 10.84 -3.17 2.46
C VAL A 57 9.74 -2.46 1.69
N ILE A 58 9.65 -1.14 1.85
CA ILE A 58 8.65 -0.32 1.17
C ILE A 58 9.38 0.52 0.13
N ALA A 59 8.94 0.41 -1.13
CA ALA A 59 9.40 1.24 -2.23
C ALA A 59 8.26 2.15 -2.69
N THR A 60 8.56 3.43 -2.90
CA THR A 60 7.61 4.39 -3.47
C THR A 60 8.18 5.10 -4.69
N LYS A 61 7.32 5.81 -5.42
CA LYS A 61 7.61 6.54 -6.65
C LYS A 61 6.92 7.89 -6.61
N PHE A 62 7.56 8.87 -7.22
CA PHE A 62 7.08 10.24 -7.35
C PHE A 62 7.49 10.82 -8.71
N GLY A 63 6.96 11.98 -9.07
CA GLY A 63 7.28 12.72 -10.28
C GLY A 63 6.07 13.19 -11.09
N PHE A 64 4.84 12.92 -10.63
CA PHE A 64 3.64 13.42 -11.27
C PHE A 64 3.27 14.79 -10.70
N LYS A 65 2.94 15.75 -11.57
CA LYS A 65 2.23 16.95 -11.12
C LYS A 65 0.77 16.58 -10.88
N ILE A 66 0.46 16.27 -9.62
CA ILE A 66 -0.91 16.06 -9.15
C ILE A 66 -1.42 17.45 -8.72
N SER A 67 -2.15 18.12 -9.62
CA SER A 67 -2.72 19.46 -9.41
C SER A 67 -4.16 19.51 -9.85
#